data_AF-A0A936Q738-F1
#
_entry.id   AF-A0A936Q738-F1
#
_cell.length_a   1.000
_cell.length_b   1.000
_cell.length_c   1.000
_cell.angle_alpha   90.00
_cell.angle_beta   90.00
_cell.angle_gamma   90.00
#
_symmetry.space_group_name_H-M   'P 1'
#
loop_
_entity.id
_entity.type
_entity.pdbx_description
1 polymer ?
#
loop_
_entity_poly.entity_id
_entity_poly.type
_entity_poly.pdbx_seq_one_letter_code
_entity_poly.pdbx_strand_id
1 'polypeptide(L)'
;MRSRSGRANIEHLRDLGIAGPATVLAHVIHTNEEERRLLADDGTAVAHCPSSNLKLASGICPVPDYLARGIRVTLGADGAPCNDRLDPFSEMRHAALLQKVASGPAALTAWQVARMATAEGAAALGLGAVCGTIEVGKRADVVLLDPSAGFARPIS
;
A
#
# COMPACT_ATOMS: atom_id res chain seq x y z
N MET A 1 3.26 1.48 -21.02
CA MET A 1 4.53 1.06 -21.68
C MET A 1 4.32 0.07 -22.82
N ARG A 2 3.34 -0.85 -22.74
CA ARG A 2 3.07 -1.87 -23.77
C ARG A 2 3.15 -1.39 -25.24
N SER A 3 2.54 -0.28 -25.60
CA SER A 3 2.58 0.25 -26.97
C SER A 3 3.96 0.74 -27.44
N ARG A 4 4.88 1.01 -26.50
CA ARG A 4 6.24 1.51 -26.79
C ARG A 4 7.31 0.42 -26.65
N SER A 5 7.19 -0.48 -25.68
CA SER A 5 8.20 -1.51 -25.38
C SER A 5 7.77 -2.93 -25.77
N GLY A 6 6.50 -3.15 -26.14
CA GLY A 6 5.94 -4.49 -26.35
C GLY A 6 5.75 -5.31 -25.07
N ARG A 7 6.19 -4.81 -23.91
CA ARG A 7 6.20 -5.52 -22.62
C ARG A 7 5.22 -4.94 -21.61
N ALA A 8 4.83 -5.75 -20.65
CA ALA A 8 4.08 -5.30 -19.49
C ALA A 8 4.89 -4.28 -18.66
N ASN A 9 4.23 -3.50 -17.80
CA ASN A 9 4.90 -2.41 -17.09
C ASN A 9 5.93 -2.98 -16.08
N ILE A 10 5.54 -3.99 -15.29
CA ILE A 10 6.42 -4.59 -14.28
C ILE A 10 7.57 -5.37 -14.94
N GLU A 11 7.26 -6.17 -15.98
CA GLU A 11 8.28 -6.85 -16.80
C GLU A 11 9.35 -5.86 -17.28
N HIS A 12 8.91 -4.74 -17.87
CA HIS A 12 9.83 -3.75 -18.40
C HIS A 12 10.72 -3.10 -17.33
N LEU A 13 10.17 -2.80 -16.15
CA LEU A 13 10.96 -2.26 -15.03
C LEU A 13 11.99 -3.27 -14.52
N ARG A 14 11.65 -4.56 -14.54
CA ARG A 14 12.57 -5.64 -14.17
C ARG A 14 13.72 -5.79 -15.16
N ASP A 15 13.43 -5.71 -16.46
CA ASP A 15 14.47 -5.75 -17.50
C ASP A 15 15.47 -4.60 -17.41
N LEU A 16 15.01 -3.45 -16.92
CA LEU A 16 15.85 -2.27 -16.67
C LEU A 16 16.65 -2.37 -15.36
N GLY A 17 16.47 -3.44 -14.57
CA GLY A 17 17.11 -3.59 -13.26
C GLY A 17 16.56 -2.64 -12.19
N ILE A 18 15.37 -2.07 -12.41
CA ILE A 18 14.72 -1.15 -11.45
C ILE A 18 13.88 -1.94 -10.44
N ALA A 19 13.29 -3.07 -10.82
CA ALA A 19 12.53 -3.90 -9.88
C ALA A 19 13.44 -4.62 -8.86
N GLY A 20 12.89 -4.94 -7.69
CA GLY A 20 13.58 -5.71 -6.65
C GLY A 20 13.35 -5.17 -5.23
N PRO A 21 14.08 -5.72 -4.24
CA PRO A 21 13.83 -5.45 -2.81
C PRO A 21 14.07 -3.99 -2.37
N ALA A 22 14.80 -3.21 -3.16
CA ALA A 22 15.08 -1.80 -2.90
C ALA A 22 14.07 -0.85 -3.57
N THR A 23 12.99 -1.38 -4.15
CA THR A 23 12.05 -0.63 -4.98
C THR A 23 10.64 -0.67 -4.41
N VAL A 24 10.02 0.51 -4.40
CA VAL A 24 8.62 0.70 -4.04
C VAL A 24 7.89 1.29 -5.25
N LEU A 25 6.97 0.53 -5.83
CA LEU A 25 6.17 0.97 -6.98
C LEU A 25 4.85 1.57 -6.50
N ALA A 26 4.55 2.77 -6.95
CA ALA A 26 3.30 3.46 -6.59
C ALA A 26 2.11 2.95 -7.41
N HIS A 27 0.93 2.95 -6.78
CA HIS A 27 -0.39 2.62 -7.34
C HIS A 27 -0.61 1.15 -7.71
N VAL A 28 0.17 0.64 -8.68
CA VAL A 28 0.20 -0.76 -9.15
C VAL A 28 -1.20 -1.37 -9.33
N ILE A 29 -2.06 -0.65 -10.05
CA ILE A 29 -3.49 -0.97 -10.20
C ILE A 29 -3.73 -2.03 -11.29
N HIS A 30 -3.11 -1.85 -12.44
CA HIS A 30 -3.41 -2.62 -13.65
C HIS A 30 -2.34 -3.69 -13.92
N THR A 31 -2.29 -4.70 -13.07
CA THR A 31 -1.40 -5.86 -13.24
C THR A 31 -2.14 -7.06 -13.81
N ASN A 32 -1.50 -7.73 -14.77
CA ASN A 32 -1.90 -9.07 -15.19
C ASN A 32 -1.30 -10.15 -14.25
N GLU A 33 -1.68 -11.42 -14.44
CA GLU A 33 -1.22 -12.54 -13.60
C GLU A 33 0.31 -12.67 -13.54
N GLU A 34 0.97 -12.52 -14.69
CA GLU A 34 2.43 -12.64 -14.77
C GLU A 34 3.14 -11.50 -14.01
N GLU A 35 2.66 -10.25 -14.14
CA GLU A 35 3.19 -9.12 -13.40
C GLU A 35 3.05 -9.33 -11.87
N ARG A 36 1.97 -9.97 -11.41
CA ARG A 36 1.78 -10.30 -9.99
C ARG A 36 2.72 -11.38 -9.52
N ARG A 37 2.97 -12.41 -10.36
CA ARG A 37 3.98 -13.43 -10.08
C ARG A 37 5.37 -12.80 -9.96
N LEU A 38 5.72 -11.91 -10.88
CA LEU A 38 7.00 -11.21 -10.87
C LEU A 38 7.19 -10.38 -9.60
N LEU A 39 6.18 -9.61 -9.19
CA LEU A 39 6.21 -8.84 -7.93
C LEU A 39 6.39 -9.73 -6.70
N ALA A 40 5.76 -10.90 -6.66
CA ALA A 40 5.93 -11.86 -5.57
C ALA A 40 7.35 -12.44 -5.56
N ASP A 41 7.93 -12.70 -6.73
CA ASP A 41 9.23 -13.35 -6.88
C ASP A 41 10.43 -12.44 -6.57
N ASP A 42 10.38 -11.13 -6.92
CA ASP A 42 11.54 -10.23 -6.77
C ASP A 42 11.55 -9.39 -5.49
N GLY A 43 10.49 -9.44 -4.69
CA GLY A 43 10.39 -8.70 -3.43
C GLY A 43 10.17 -7.20 -3.59
N THR A 44 9.80 -6.73 -4.78
CA THR A 44 9.36 -5.34 -5.00
C THR A 44 8.15 -5.01 -4.14
N ALA A 45 8.20 -3.88 -3.44
CA ALA A 45 7.07 -3.42 -2.63
C ALA A 45 6.10 -2.57 -3.45
N VAL A 46 4.83 -2.54 -3.03
CA VAL A 46 3.76 -1.76 -3.64
C VAL A 46 3.29 -0.67 -2.67
N ALA A 47 3.33 0.60 -3.07
CA ALA A 47 2.69 1.69 -2.36
C ALA A 47 1.26 1.90 -2.88
N HIS A 48 0.26 1.50 -2.10
CA HIS A 48 -1.14 1.74 -2.42
C HIS A 48 -1.54 3.18 -2.07
N CYS A 49 -1.97 3.95 -3.08
CA CYS A 49 -2.41 5.34 -2.94
C CYS A 49 -3.93 5.48 -3.19
N PRO A 50 -4.79 5.04 -2.26
CA PRO A 50 -6.23 4.88 -2.52
C PRO A 50 -6.94 6.21 -2.85
N SER A 51 -6.63 7.31 -2.16
CA SER A 51 -7.31 8.58 -2.44
C SER A 51 -6.96 9.14 -3.81
N SER A 52 -5.69 9.06 -4.22
CA SER A 52 -5.25 9.46 -5.56
C SER A 52 -5.91 8.62 -6.65
N ASN A 53 -5.93 7.29 -6.45
CA ASN A 53 -6.58 6.37 -7.37
C ASN A 53 -8.08 6.65 -7.55
N LEU A 54 -8.77 6.99 -6.45
CA LEU A 54 -10.18 7.39 -6.45
C LEU A 54 -10.38 8.70 -7.19
N LYS A 55 -9.64 9.74 -6.81
CA LYS A 55 -9.79 11.10 -7.36
C LYS A 55 -9.56 11.14 -8.87
N LEU A 56 -8.56 10.40 -9.34
CA LEU A 56 -8.18 10.35 -10.76
C LEU A 56 -8.90 9.26 -11.55
N ALA A 57 -9.87 8.55 -10.94
CA ALA A 57 -10.57 7.43 -11.54
C ALA A 57 -9.62 6.37 -12.14
N SER A 58 -8.46 6.17 -11.51
CA SER A 58 -7.41 5.26 -12.01
C SER A 58 -7.77 3.79 -11.77
N GLY A 59 -8.64 3.49 -10.82
CA GLY A 59 -9.12 2.13 -10.52
C GLY A 59 -8.72 1.62 -9.13
N ILE A 60 -9.02 0.35 -8.87
CA ILE A 60 -8.82 -0.28 -7.56
C ILE A 60 -7.62 -1.22 -7.61
N CYS A 61 -6.59 -0.94 -6.82
CA CYS A 61 -5.43 -1.82 -6.67
C CYS A 61 -5.87 -3.13 -5.98
N PRO A 62 -5.51 -4.32 -6.50
CA PRO A 62 -5.97 -5.61 -5.98
C PRO A 62 -5.19 -6.05 -4.73
N VAL A 63 -5.26 -5.25 -3.66
CA VAL A 63 -4.47 -5.44 -2.43
C VAL A 63 -4.68 -6.82 -1.78
N PRO A 64 -5.90 -7.38 -1.65
CA PRO A 64 -6.09 -8.70 -1.04
C PRO A 64 -5.35 -9.81 -1.78
N ASP A 65 -5.35 -9.77 -3.13
CA ASP A 65 -4.61 -10.72 -3.96
C ASP A 65 -3.10 -10.54 -3.78
N TYR A 66 -2.60 -9.30 -3.70
CA TYR A 66 -1.19 -9.04 -3.44
C TYR A 66 -0.73 -9.59 -2.08
N LEU A 67 -1.50 -9.32 -1.03
CA LEU A 67 -1.20 -9.83 0.31
C LEU A 67 -1.26 -11.36 0.35
N ALA A 68 -2.22 -11.99 -0.34
CA ALA A 68 -2.31 -13.45 -0.42
C ALA A 68 -1.11 -14.10 -1.13
N ARG A 69 -0.47 -13.37 -2.05
CA ARG A 69 0.75 -13.80 -2.76
C ARG A 69 2.04 -13.49 -1.99
N GLY A 70 1.96 -12.87 -0.82
CA GLY A 70 3.14 -12.43 -0.05
C GLY A 70 3.81 -11.17 -0.59
N ILE A 71 3.17 -10.45 -1.52
CA ILE A 71 3.66 -9.16 -2.01
C ILE A 71 3.53 -8.14 -0.88
N ARG A 72 4.61 -7.40 -0.61
CA ARG A 72 4.59 -6.34 0.39
C ARG A 72 3.80 -5.15 -0.12
N VAL A 73 2.71 -4.81 0.58
CA VAL A 73 1.90 -3.63 0.28
C VAL A 73 2.00 -2.62 1.43
N THR A 74 2.24 -1.36 1.08
CA THR A 74 2.32 -0.21 1.98
C THR A 74 1.25 0.82 1.62
N LEU A 75 1.14 1.90 2.40
CA LEU A 75 0.28 3.04 2.07
C LEU A 75 1.09 4.26 1.66
N GLY A 76 0.57 5.02 0.70
CA GLY A 76 1.10 6.32 0.29
C GLY A 76 -0.03 7.30 0.03
N ALA A 77 0.17 8.58 0.35
CA ALA A 77 -0.82 9.62 0.06
C ALA A 77 -0.72 10.13 -1.39
N ASP A 78 0.39 9.88 -2.08
CA ASP A 78 0.76 10.55 -3.34
C ASP A 78 0.90 12.08 -3.15
N GLY A 79 0.98 12.84 -4.25
CA GLY A 79 1.12 14.29 -4.22
C GLY A 79 -0.16 15.05 -3.81
N ALA A 80 0.03 16.25 -3.26
CA ALA A 80 -1.07 17.15 -2.93
C ALA A 80 -2.07 17.39 -4.09
N PRO A 81 -1.68 17.54 -5.37
CA PRO A 81 -2.64 17.79 -6.47
C PRO A 81 -3.66 16.67 -6.71
N CYS A 82 -3.35 15.44 -6.30
CA CYS A 82 -4.19 14.26 -6.49
C CYS A 82 -4.75 13.68 -5.16
N ASN A 83 -4.43 14.26 -4.01
CA ASN A 83 -4.92 13.84 -2.69
C ASN A 83 -5.65 14.95 -1.92
N ASP A 84 -5.10 16.16 -1.95
CA ASP A 84 -5.52 17.39 -1.27
C ASP A 84 -5.46 17.41 0.27
N ARG A 85 -5.14 16.30 0.98
CA ARG A 85 -5.17 16.29 2.47
C ARG A 85 -4.00 15.64 3.21
N LEU A 86 -3.14 14.84 2.55
CA LEU A 86 -2.00 14.14 3.17
C LEU A 86 -2.34 13.51 4.55
N ASP A 87 -3.56 12.96 4.67
CA ASP A 87 -4.09 12.42 5.91
C ASP A 87 -3.98 10.88 5.90
N PRO A 88 -3.09 10.28 6.72
CA PRO A 88 -2.89 8.84 6.73
C PRO A 88 -4.13 8.07 7.23
N PHE A 89 -4.98 8.66 8.06
CA PHE A 89 -6.21 7.99 8.52
C PHE A 89 -7.24 7.89 7.41
N SER A 90 -7.36 8.92 6.59
CA SER A 90 -8.16 8.88 5.36
C SER A 90 -7.63 7.83 4.38
N GLU A 91 -6.31 7.75 4.15
CA GLU A 91 -5.72 6.70 3.31
C GLU A 91 -6.02 5.30 3.84
N MET A 92 -5.83 5.07 5.15
CA MET A 92 -6.15 3.79 5.79
C MET A 92 -7.63 3.42 5.62
N ARG A 93 -8.54 4.38 5.83
CA ARG A 93 -9.99 4.17 5.65
C ARG A 93 -10.32 3.83 4.21
N HIS A 94 -9.81 4.58 3.24
CA HIS A 94 -10.07 4.32 1.83
C HIS A 94 -9.49 2.98 1.36
N ALA A 95 -8.27 2.65 1.77
CA ALA A 95 -7.67 1.33 1.51
C ALA A 95 -8.59 0.21 2.03
N ALA A 96 -9.09 0.32 3.25
CA ALA A 96 -9.95 -0.70 3.85
C ALA A 96 -11.30 -0.84 3.14
N LEU A 97 -11.94 0.28 2.76
CA LEU A 97 -13.29 0.29 2.20
C LEU A 97 -13.32 -0.09 0.72
N LEU A 98 -12.32 0.34 -0.06
CA LEU A 98 -12.25 0.02 -1.49
C LEU A 98 -12.18 -1.49 -1.72
N GLN A 99 -11.38 -2.20 -0.93
CA GLN A 99 -11.28 -3.66 -1.06
C GLN A 99 -12.58 -4.36 -0.67
N LYS A 100 -13.38 -3.79 0.23
CA LYS A 100 -14.67 -4.37 0.62
C LYS A 100 -15.70 -4.29 -0.49
N VAL A 101 -15.71 -3.19 -1.23
CA VAL A 101 -16.56 -3.03 -2.42
C VAL A 101 -16.13 -4.00 -3.52
N ALA A 102 -14.82 -4.17 -3.73
CA ALA A 102 -14.29 -5.00 -4.81
C ALA A 102 -14.33 -6.51 -4.51
N SER A 103 -14.15 -6.93 -3.25
CA SER A 103 -13.85 -8.32 -2.89
C SER A 103 -14.58 -8.82 -1.65
N GLY A 104 -15.59 -8.09 -1.17
CA GLY A 104 -16.45 -8.48 -0.06
C GLY A 104 -15.99 -7.98 1.31
N PRO A 105 -16.88 -8.06 2.33
CA PRO A 105 -16.71 -7.34 3.60
C PRO A 105 -15.46 -7.75 4.42
N ALA A 106 -14.94 -8.95 4.19
CA ALA A 106 -13.77 -9.50 4.89
C ALA A 106 -12.45 -9.31 4.14
N ALA A 107 -12.45 -8.66 2.97
CA ALA A 107 -11.30 -8.62 2.05
C ALA A 107 -10.02 -7.99 2.63
N LEU A 108 -10.17 -6.97 3.50
CA LEU A 108 -9.04 -6.31 4.15
C LEU A 108 -9.41 -5.86 5.56
N THR A 109 -8.71 -6.43 6.55
CA THR A 109 -8.94 -6.16 7.98
C THR A 109 -8.27 -4.85 8.42
N ALA A 110 -8.77 -4.25 9.51
CA ALA A 110 -8.18 -3.05 10.10
C ALA A 110 -6.70 -3.26 10.51
N TRP A 111 -6.36 -4.44 11.02
CA TRP A 111 -4.99 -4.77 11.41
C TRP A 111 -4.03 -4.90 10.21
N GLN A 112 -4.48 -5.48 9.09
CA GLN A 112 -3.68 -5.49 7.86
C GLN A 112 -3.41 -4.07 7.38
N VAL A 113 -4.43 -3.20 7.38
CA VAL A 113 -4.28 -1.78 7.01
C VAL A 113 -3.31 -1.05 7.94
N ALA A 114 -3.42 -1.24 9.26
CA ALA A 114 -2.51 -0.63 10.21
C ALA A 114 -1.06 -1.09 10.00
N ARG A 115 -0.84 -2.38 9.68
CA ARG A 115 0.48 -2.90 9.32
C ARG A 115 1.02 -2.30 8.02
N MET A 116 0.17 -2.17 6.99
CA MET A 116 0.53 -1.50 5.74
C MET A 116 0.97 -0.05 5.97
N ALA A 117 0.34 0.65 6.92
CA ALA A 117 0.66 2.02 7.33
C ALA A 117 1.93 2.14 8.20
N THR A 118 2.43 1.04 8.76
CA THR A 118 3.51 1.04 9.76
C THR A 118 4.62 0.06 9.39
N ALA A 119 4.55 -1.18 9.88
CA ALA A 119 5.60 -2.18 9.76
C ALA A 119 5.99 -2.48 8.31
N GLU A 120 5.01 -2.60 7.40
CA GLU A 120 5.31 -2.89 5.99
C GLU A 120 5.93 -1.68 5.29
N GLY A 121 5.51 -0.46 5.64
CA GLY A 121 6.13 0.78 5.17
C GLY A 121 7.59 0.89 5.60
N ALA A 122 7.87 0.65 6.90
CA ALA A 122 9.23 0.65 7.41
C ALA A 122 10.09 -0.44 6.76
N ALA A 123 9.56 -1.65 6.60
CA ALA A 123 10.29 -2.74 5.94
C ALA A 123 10.61 -2.42 4.47
N ALA A 124 9.64 -1.87 3.72
CA ALA A 124 9.84 -1.49 2.31
C ALA A 124 10.91 -0.40 2.14
N LEU A 125 11.08 0.48 3.13
CA LEU A 125 12.08 1.55 3.11
C LEU A 125 13.43 1.13 3.74
N GLY A 126 13.62 -0.15 4.09
CA GLY A 126 14.84 -0.62 4.76
C GLY A 126 14.99 -0.15 6.21
N LEU A 127 13.91 0.35 6.82
CA LEU A 127 13.86 0.89 8.18
C LEU A 127 13.24 -0.08 9.19
N GLY A 128 12.89 -1.30 8.79
CA GLY A 128 12.20 -2.27 9.65
C GLY A 128 12.97 -2.66 10.92
N ALA A 129 14.30 -2.56 10.92
CA ALA A 129 15.14 -2.74 12.12
C ALA A 129 15.13 -1.52 13.07
N VAL A 130 14.71 -0.36 12.57
CA VAL A 130 14.74 0.93 13.28
C VAL A 130 13.36 1.32 13.79
N CYS A 131 12.29 1.13 13.01
CA CYS A 131 10.93 1.53 13.37
C CYS A 131 9.85 0.63 12.74
N GLY A 132 8.58 1.03 12.87
CA GLY A 132 7.42 0.35 12.29
C GLY A 132 6.69 -0.61 13.24
N THR A 133 7.31 -0.99 14.35
CA THR A 133 6.73 -1.80 15.43
C THR A 133 7.22 -1.35 16.79
N ILE A 134 6.48 -1.67 17.86
CA ILE A 134 6.86 -1.39 19.25
C ILE A 134 7.62 -2.60 19.79
N GLU A 135 8.94 -2.55 19.71
CA GLU A 135 9.84 -3.62 20.15
C GLU A 135 11.07 -3.00 20.84
N VAL A 136 11.65 -3.73 21.80
CA VAL A 136 12.85 -3.28 22.51
C VAL A 136 13.99 -3.05 21.51
N GLY A 137 14.67 -1.92 21.62
CA GLY A 137 15.80 -1.54 20.75
C GLY A 137 15.41 -0.76 19.49
N LYS A 138 14.12 -0.68 19.13
CA LYS A 138 13.65 0.20 18.04
C LYS A 138 13.43 1.64 18.52
N ARG A 139 13.44 2.58 17.58
CA ARG A 139 13.15 4.01 17.82
C ARG A 139 11.71 4.20 18.29
N ALA A 140 11.51 5.11 19.22
CA ALA A 140 10.20 5.43 19.79
C ALA A 140 9.34 6.34 18.87
N ASP A 141 9.10 5.90 17.63
CA ASP A 141 8.18 6.56 16.70
C ASP A 141 6.74 6.15 17.03
N VAL A 142 6.10 6.87 17.94
CA VAL A 142 4.79 6.51 18.49
C VAL A 142 3.77 7.61 18.23
N VAL A 143 2.56 7.20 17.84
CA VAL A 143 1.38 8.07 17.76
C VAL A 143 0.40 7.62 18.83
N LEU A 144 0.00 8.54 19.71
CA LEU A 144 -1.06 8.30 20.70
C LEU A 144 -2.40 8.67 20.10
N LEU A 145 -3.37 7.75 20.15
CA LEU A 145 -4.73 7.98 19.66
C LEU A 145 -5.67 8.05 20.86
N ASP A 146 -6.40 9.16 20.97
CA ASP A 146 -7.47 9.33 21.95
C ASP A 146 -8.82 8.91 21.33
N PRO A 147 -9.39 7.76 21.72
CA PRO A 147 -10.66 7.29 21.18
C PRO A 147 -11.85 8.12 21.69
N SER A 148 -11.66 8.96 22.71
CA SER A 148 -12.71 9.84 23.25
C SER A 148 -12.91 11.12 22.44
N ALA A 149 -11.93 11.48 21.58
CA ALA A 149 -12.08 12.54 20.60
C ALA A 149 -13.18 12.17 19.58
N GLY A 150 -14.09 13.11 19.32
CA GLY A 150 -15.41 12.83 18.71
C GLY A 150 -15.44 12.11 17.35
N PHE A 151 -14.33 12.04 16.61
CA PHE A 151 -14.26 11.33 15.31
C PHE A 151 -14.01 9.82 15.42
N ALA A 152 -13.51 9.33 16.56
CA ALA A 152 -13.14 7.92 16.76
C ALA A 152 -14.17 7.12 17.59
N ARG A 153 -15.19 7.79 18.14
CA ARG A 153 -16.23 7.15 18.94
C ARG A 153 -17.23 6.44 18.03
N PRO A 154 -17.46 5.12 18.19
CA PRO A 154 -18.64 4.50 17.64
C PRO A 154 -19.87 5.22 18.21
N ILE A 155 -20.79 5.63 17.33
CA ILE A 155 -22.11 6.08 17.76
C ILE A 155 -22.84 4.83 18.28
N SER A 156 -22.96 4.76 19.60
CA SER A 156 -23.80 3.79 20.32
C SER A 156 -25.27 4.14 20.18
#